data_AF-A0A357ZZR8-F1
#
_entry.id   AF-A0A357ZZR8-F1
#
_cell.length_a   1.000
_cell.length_b   1.000
_cell.length_c   1.000
_cell.angle_alpha   90.00
_cell.angle_beta   90.00
_cell.angle_gamma   90.00
#
_symmetry.space_group_name_H-M   'P 1'
#
loop_
_entity.id
_entity.type
_entity.pdbx_description
1 polymer ?
#
loop_
_entity_poly.entity_id
_entity_poly.type
_entity_poly.pdbx_seq_one_letter_code
_entity_poly.pdbx_strand_id
1 'polypeptide(L)'
;LFANNGKLRSIVLPDHLKEIGQVSFYNAGLDSITIPGTVTSIEAQSFNGNRFTSVTIPASVTSLSSSAFDGNVTKTFADPVVSSVTYNLNGGSMPGGASAPTQADTLQNTSFTVGNGTEPVKAGYGFGGWADYWGTLYDNGDSFSMSGVPETLTAVWVAPTYSVTYALGGGSGTLPTQSALESGGSFQVASNAGISFEGRTFLRWSDGSETYVGGDTYVIGTDDVTLTAEWSVNQAPVPENVLPPGASEADLGEPTNITLGGSFDMTLTLGSNGTSASILVPAGALPSGTTLSVFPVLSTGAVAASLPDGQTFVVSLVVTWAAPDGSVPVAGQPLTMTISNAAIKAGDQVFQYLNGVLKLMGTATQDGTITFTFDEDPTFTVATPAATNGGDGGSGGTGGDGSGVSDGSGDASDGVTNVVDGTATSTGVTLPYTGSNVNTPLGIALVLFTLGGAMVLGTRRKKATLVRNDENELIS
;
A
#
# COMPACT_ATOMS: atom_id res chain seq x y z
N LEU A 1 41.46 -4.34 61.36
CA LEU A 1 42.87 -4.55 61.76
C LEU A 1 42.97 -5.86 62.53
N PHE A 2 43.96 -6.70 62.24
CA PHE A 2 44.15 -8.02 62.85
C PHE A 2 45.50 -8.15 63.61
N ALA A 3 46.17 -7.02 63.85
CA ALA A 3 47.46 -6.94 64.52
C ALA A 3 47.48 -7.65 65.89
N ASN A 4 48.57 -8.35 66.19
CA ASN A 4 48.86 -9.13 67.40
C ASN A 4 47.86 -10.28 67.70
N ASN A 5 46.94 -10.62 66.79
CA ASN A 5 46.06 -11.76 66.93
C ASN A 5 46.78 -13.07 66.54
N GLY A 6 47.82 -13.48 67.28
CA GLY A 6 48.68 -14.65 67.00
C GLY A 6 48.01 -16.04 66.90
N LYS A 7 46.67 -16.08 66.91
CA LYS A 7 45.81 -17.26 66.68
C LYS A 7 45.18 -17.28 65.28
N LEU A 8 45.29 -16.20 64.48
CA LEU A 8 44.72 -16.12 63.14
C LEU A 8 45.58 -16.90 62.15
N ARG A 9 45.36 -18.22 62.05
CA ARG A 9 46.14 -19.13 61.18
C ARG A 9 45.94 -18.87 59.68
N SER A 10 44.73 -18.46 59.30
CA SER A 10 44.32 -18.20 57.91
C SER A 10 43.31 -17.07 57.84
N ILE A 11 43.31 -16.34 56.72
CA ILE A 11 42.25 -15.40 56.33
C ILE A 11 42.06 -15.45 54.81
N VAL A 12 40.82 -15.27 54.34
CA VAL A 12 40.53 -14.97 52.93
C VAL A 12 40.37 -13.46 52.80
N LEU A 13 41.17 -12.83 51.95
CA LEU A 13 41.04 -11.41 51.63
C LEU A 13 39.98 -11.24 50.52
N PRO A 14 39.12 -10.19 50.58
CA PRO A 14 38.14 -9.94 49.53
C PRO A 14 38.85 -9.55 48.23
N ASP A 15 38.33 -10.05 47.12
CA ASP A 15 38.84 -9.84 45.76
C ASP A 15 38.77 -8.38 45.29
N HIS A 16 38.01 -7.53 45.97
CA HIS A 16 37.93 -6.08 45.68
C HIS A 16 39.04 -5.25 46.39
N LEU A 17 39.88 -5.86 47.24
CA LEU A 17 40.81 -5.14 48.12
C LEU A 17 41.92 -4.42 47.36
N LYS A 18 42.00 -3.09 47.48
CA LYS A 18 43.03 -2.25 46.81
C LYS A 18 44.30 -2.01 47.64
N GLU A 19 44.19 -1.96 48.96
CA GLU A 19 45.31 -1.61 49.85
C GLU A 19 45.39 -2.58 51.03
N ILE A 20 46.61 -2.98 51.40
CA ILE A 20 46.90 -3.66 52.67
C ILE A 20 47.64 -2.68 53.57
N GLY A 21 46.86 -1.85 54.27
CA GLY A 21 47.35 -0.74 55.08
C GLY A 21 48.26 -1.12 56.25
N GLN A 22 48.91 -0.12 56.83
CA GLN A 22 50.00 -0.29 57.79
C GLN A 22 49.62 -1.21 58.97
N VAL A 23 50.54 -2.11 59.38
CA VAL A 23 50.37 -3.00 60.55
C VAL A 23 49.18 -3.99 60.45
N SER A 24 48.45 -4.07 59.33
CA SER A 24 47.15 -4.76 59.22
C SER A 24 47.08 -6.20 59.77
N PHE A 25 48.11 -6.99 59.55
CA PHE A 25 48.27 -8.38 60.01
C PHE A 25 49.58 -8.58 60.79
N TYR A 26 50.17 -7.52 61.32
CA TYR A 26 51.39 -7.59 62.14
C TYR A 26 51.24 -8.62 63.26
N ASN A 27 52.14 -9.60 63.37
CA ASN A 27 52.09 -10.62 64.43
C ASN A 27 50.72 -11.34 64.55
N ALA A 28 50.04 -11.58 63.42
CA ALA A 28 48.78 -12.33 63.37
C ALA A 28 49.00 -13.86 63.43
N GLY A 29 50.22 -14.35 63.24
CA GLY A 29 50.52 -15.79 63.24
C GLY A 29 49.84 -16.55 62.11
N LEU A 30 49.60 -15.89 60.98
CA LEU A 30 49.18 -16.51 59.73
C LEU A 30 50.29 -17.45 59.24
N ASP A 31 49.92 -18.65 58.82
CA ASP A 31 50.87 -19.63 58.25
C ASP A 31 51.00 -19.51 56.72
N SER A 32 49.98 -18.95 56.04
CA SER A 32 50.00 -18.57 54.62
C SER A 32 49.05 -17.40 54.32
N ILE A 33 49.24 -16.73 53.17
CA ILE A 33 48.32 -15.69 52.69
C ILE A 33 48.24 -15.71 51.15
N THR A 34 47.02 -15.58 50.62
CA THR A 34 46.77 -15.28 49.20
C THR A 34 46.45 -13.80 49.09
N ILE A 35 47.25 -13.06 48.32
CA ILE A 35 47.05 -11.63 48.08
C ILE A 35 46.22 -11.47 46.79
N PRO A 36 45.07 -10.77 46.81
CA PRO A 36 44.28 -10.54 45.59
C PRO A 36 45.04 -9.74 44.53
N GLY A 37 44.84 -10.09 43.24
CA GLY A 37 45.40 -9.36 42.08
C GLY A 37 44.81 -7.96 41.83
N THR A 38 44.07 -7.44 42.80
CA THR A 38 43.51 -6.08 42.84
C THR A 38 44.26 -5.17 43.83
N VAL A 39 45.13 -5.73 44.68
CA VAL A 39 45.95 -4.97 45.64
C VAL A 39 47.05 -4.23 44.91
N THR A 40 47.16 -2.91 45.14
CA THR A 40 48.17 -2.04 44.54
C THR A 40 49.23 -1.56 45.53
N SER A 41 48.90 -1.37 46.81
CA SER A 41 49.88 -1.07 47.87
C SER A 41 49.85 -2.07 49.03
N ILE A 42 51.04 -2.42 49.52
CA ILE A 42 51.27 -3.23 50.71
C ILE A 42 52.18 -2.45 51.66
N GLU A 43 51.59 -1.92 52.73
CA GLU A 43 52.20 -0.91 53.59
C GLU A 43 53.17 -1.47 54.64
N ALA A 44 53.87 -0.56 55.32
CA ALA A 44 54.88 -0.88 56.32
C ALA A 44 54.35 -1.81 57.44
N GLN A 45 55.14 -2.83 57.77
CA GLN A 45 54.86 -3.86 58.78
C GLN A 45 53.50 -4.59 58.63
N SER A 46 52.84 -4.49 57.48
CA SER A 46 51.51 -5.07 57.22
C SER A 46 51.42 -6.58 57.49
N PHE A 47 52.49 -7.33 57.24
CA PHE A 47 52.61 -8.78 57.42
C PHE A 47 53.83 -9.21 58.26
N ASN A 48 54.54 -8.26 58.88
CA ASN A 48 55.73 -8.51 59.72
C ASN A 48 55.36 -9.34 60.97
N GLY A 49 56.19 -10.29 61.38
CA GLY A 49 55.94 -11.21 62.50
C GLY A 49 54.95 -12.36 62.20
N ASN A 50 54.76 -12.74 60.93
CA ASN A 50 53.97 -13.92 60.56
C ASN A 50 54.87 -15.15 60.29
N ARG A 51 54.28 -16.28 59.92
CA ARG A 51 54.99 -17.57 59.81
C ARG A 51 55.29 -17.98 58.36
N PHE A 52 55.20 -17.03 57.44
CA PHE A 52 55.42 -17.27 56.02
C PHE A 52 56.88 -17.64 55.75
N THR A 53 57.12 -18.70 54.99
CA THR A 53 58.43 -19.03 54.42
C THR A 53 58.60 -18.40 53.03
N SER A 54 57.51 -18.34 52.27
CA SER A 54 57.39 -17.66 50.98
C SER A 54 56.03 -16.97 50.84
N VAL A 55 55.99 -15.94 49.99
CA VAL A 55 54.76 -15.25 49.57
C VAL A 55 54.84 -14.92 48.08
N THR A 56 53.73 -15.07 47.36
CA THR A 56 53.59 -14.56 46.00
C THR A 56 53.04 -13.13 46.05
N ILE A 57 53.77 -12.20 45.46
CA ILE A 57 53.35 -10.80 45.27
C ILE A 57 52.70 -10.68 43.89
N PRO A 58 51.41 -10.32 43.78
CA PRO A 58 50.75 -10.13 42.50
C PRO A 58 51.38 -8.97 41.70
N ALA A 59 51.34 -9.06 40.37
CA ALA A 59 51.84 -8.03 39.46
C ALA A 59 51.14 -6.66 39.60
N SER A 60 49.96 -6.62 40.23
CA SER A 60 49.21 -5.40 40.53
C SER A 60 49.88 -4.52 41.60
N VAL A 61 50.78 -5.09 42.42
CA VAL A 61 51.41 -4.40 43.55
C VAL A 61 52.51 -3.46 43.06
N THR A 62 52.15 -2.20 42.82
CA THR A 62 53.06 -1.13 42.42
C THR A 62 53.81 -0.49 43.60
N SER A 63 53.30 -0.68 44.83
CA SER A 63 53.93 -0.20 46.07
C SER A 63 54.05 -1.33 47.08
N LEU A 64 55.29 -1.62 47.52
CA LEU A 64 55.60 -2.64 48.52
C LEU A 64 56.63 -2.09 49.50
N SER A 65 56.22 -1.89 50.75
CA SER A 65 57.14 -1.44 51.80
C SER A 65 58.23 -2.48 52.05
N SER A 66 59.49 -2.05 52.17
CA SER A 66 60.63 -2.90 52.54
C SER A 66 60.48 -3.59 53.90
N SER A 67 59.58 -3.10 54.76
CA SER A 67 59.23 -3.67 56.06
C SER A 67 57.92 -4.45 56.09
N ALA A 68 57.21 -4.59 54.95
CA ALA A 68 55.90 -5.24 54.89
C ALA A 68 55.93 -6.69 55.40
N PHE A 69 56.98 -7.43 55.06
CA PHE A 69 57.22 -8.82 55.48
C PHE A 69 58.55 -8.93 56.22
N ASP A 70 58.75 -10.03 56.95
CA ASP A 70 60.04 -10.30 57.59
C ASP A 70 61.15 -10.55 56.53
N GLY A 71 62.40 -10.25 56.92
CA GLY A 71 63.55 -10.29 56.01
C GLY A 71 63.93 -11.68 55.49
N ASN A 72 63.44 -12.73 56.15
CA ASN A 72 63.60 -14.14 55.78
C ASN A 72 62.47 -14.68 54.88
N VAL A 73 61.40 -13.93 54.63
CA VAL A 73 60.30 -14.37 53.76
C VAL A 73 60.71 -14.24 52.30
N THR A 74 60.74 -15.36 51.57
CA THR A 74 60.99 -15.38 50.12
C THR A 74 59.83 -14.71 49.38
N LYS A 75 60.13 -13.79 48.46
CA LYS A 75 59.11 -13.03 47.72
C LYS A 75 59.21 -13.39 46.25
N THR A 76 58.19 -14.07 45.73
CA THR A 76 58.07 -14.40 44.30
C THR A 76 57.11 -13.40 43.68
N PHE A 77 57.54 -12.65 42.67
CA PHE A 77 56.64 -11.77 41.92
C PHE A 77 55.95 -12.59 40.84
N ALA A 78 54.63 -12.45 40.73
CA ALA A 78 53.86 -13.03 39.63
C ALA A 78 54.03 -12.18 38.36
N ASP A 79 53.99 -12.83 37.19
CA ASP A 79 53.94 -12.12 35.90
C ASP A 79 52.60 -11.37 35.74
N PRO A 80 52.58 -10.26 35.00
CA PRO A 80 51.33 -9.53 34.72
C PRO A 80 50.38 -10.36 33.85
N VAL A 81 49.14 -10.49 34.32
CA VAL A 81 48.04 -11.08 33.52
C VAL A 81 47.66 -10.07 32.43
N VAL A 82 48.17 -10.30 31.22
CA VAL A 82 47.78 -9.62 29.99
C VAL A 82 46.81 -10.49 29.18
N SER A 83 45.96 -9.87 28.37
CA SER A 83 45.06 -10.58 27.47
C SER A 83 44.74 -9.78 26.21
N SER A 84 44.62 -10.49 25.09
CA SER A 84 44.36 -9.92 23.77
C SER A 84 42.91 -9.46 23.64
N VAL A 85 42.72 -8.30 23.00
CA VAL A 85 41.41 -7.76 22.63
C VAL A 85 41.30 -7.79 21.11
N THR A 86 40.22 -8.36 20.59
CA THR A 86 39.99 -8.48 19.14
C THR A 86 38.66 -7.87 18.72
N TYR A 87 38.59 -7.38 17.48
CA TYR A 87 37.40 -6.77 16.90
C TYR A 87 36.88 -7.59 15.72
N ASN A 88 35.63 -8.05 15.81
CA ASN A 88 34.95 -8.86 14.80
C ASN A 88 33.91 -8.00 14.06
N LEU A 89 34.11 -7.78 12.76
CA LEU A 89 33.22 -6.93 11.94
C LEU A 89 31.85 -7.57 11.62
N ASN A 90 31.60 -8.83 11.97
CA ASN A 90 30.29 -9.48 11.89
C ASN A 90 29.59 -9.33 10.50
N GLY A 91 30.38 -9.56 9.45
CA GLY A 91 29.94 -9.44 8.05
C GLY A 91 29.89 -8.01 7.49
N GLY A 92 30.28 -6.99 8.26
CA GLY A 92 30.61 -5.66 7.75
C GLY A 92 32.07 -5.52 7.29
N SER A 93 32.43 -4.32 6.87
CA SER A 93 33.78 -3.94 6.43
C SER A 93 34.17 -2.57 6.99
N MET A 94 35.45 -2.19 6.92
CA MET A 94 35.87 -0.83 7.29
C MET A 94 35.83 0.09 6.05
N PRO A 95 35.36 1.35 6.19
CA PRO A 95 35.30 2.29 5.09
C PRO A 95 36.70 2.65 4.55
N GLY A 96 36.78 2.98 3.26
CA GLY A 96 38.01 3.48 2.62
C GLY A 96 39.20 2.51 2.59
N GLY A 97 39.03 1.24 2.97
CA GLY A 97 40.14 0.30 3.13
C GLY A 97 40.93 0.48 4.44
N ALA A 98 40.38 1.18 5.43
CA ALA A 98 40.97 1.26 6.76
C ALA A 98 41.07 -0.14 7.41
N SER A 99 41.97 -0.29 8.38
CA SER A 99 42.02 -1.50 9.22
C SER A 99 40.96 -1.44 10.31
N ALA A 100 40.47 -2.61 10.76
CA ALA A 100 39.62 -2.71 11.94
C ALA A 100 40.36 -2.15 13.17
N PRO A 101 39.65 -1.72 14.24
CA PRO A 101 40.30 -1.28 15.46
C PRO A 101 41.24 -2.36 16.02
N THR A 102 42.41 -1.92 16.52
CA THR A 102 43.42 -2.79 17.11
C THR A 102 43.75 -2.29 18.51
N GLN A 103 43.55 -3.15 19.51
CA GLN A 103 43.95 -2.88 20.89
C GLN A 103 45.09 -3.83 21.25
N ALA A 104 46.14 -3.30 21.91
CA ALA A 104 47.26 -4.11 22.37
C ALA A 104 46.86 -5.02 23.54
N ASP A 105 47.61 -6.10 23.80
CA ASP A 105 47.37 -6.98 24.94
C ASP A 105 47.30 -6.16 26.24
N THR A 106 46.13 -6.19 26.89
CA THR A 106 45.78 -5.27 27.96
C THR A 106 45.81 -5.97 29.31
N LEU A 107 46.22 -5.25 30.35
CA LEU A 107 46.35 -5.77 31.71
C LEU A 107 44.99 -6.04 32.36
N GLN A 108 44.90 -7.12 33.14
CA GLN A 108 43.78 -7.34 34.05
C GLN A 108 43.59 -6.14 34.99
N ASN A 109 42.34 -5.80 35.31
CA ASN A 109 41.94 -4.67 36.16
C ASN A 109 42.29 -3.26 35.62
N THR A 110 42.71 -3.13 34.36
CA THR A 110 42.77 -1.83 33.64
C THR A 110 41.64 -1.72 32.61
N SER A 111 41.37 -0.51 32.10
CA SER A 111 40.44 -0.29 31.00
C SER A 111 41.13 0.27 29.75
N PHE A 112 40.47 0.13 28.60
CA PHE A 112 40.86 0.72 27.32
C PHE A 112 39.65 1.37 26.62
N THR A 113 39.92 2.27 25.66
CA THR A 113 38.88 2.94 24.87
C THR A 113 38.42 2.07 23.70
N VAL A 114 37.12 1.84 23.58
CA VAL A 114 36.51 1.01 22.54
C VAL A 114 36.56 1.72 21.17
N GLY A 115 36.96 0.97 20.15
CA GLY A 115 37.06 1.43 18.77
C GLY A 115 38.27 2.32 18.48
N ASN A 116 38.25 2.98 17.32
CA ASN A 116 39.31 3.91 16.88
C ASN A 116 38.76 5.21 16.27
N GLY A 117 37.49 5.55 16.57
CA GLY A 117 36.78 6.70 16.01
C GLY A 117 36.37 6.55 14.53
N THR A 118 36.71 5.45 13.86
CA THR A 118 36.15 5.09 12.55
C THR A 118 35.11 3.99 12.74
N GLU A 119 33.88 4.25 12.30
CA GLU A 119 32.81 3.24 12.33
C GLU A 119 32.96 2.25 11.16
N PRO A 120 32.73 0.94 11.40
CA PRO A 120 32.60 -0.02 10.31
C PRO A 120 31.28 0.22 9.56
N VAL A 121 31.20 -0.23 8.31
CA VAL A 121 30.02 -0.12 7.45
C VAL A 121 29.51 -1.48 6.98
N LYS A 122 28.20 -1.61 6.79
CA LYS A 122 27.56 -2.80 6.21
C LYS A 122 26.38 -2.36 5.36
N ALA A 123 26.31 -2.82 4.12
CA ALA A 123 25.27 -2.39 3.19
C ALA A 123 23.87 -2.76 3.72
N GLY A 124 22.99 -1.76 3.86
CA GLY A 124 21.63 -1.93 4.39
C GLY A 124 21.51 -1.91 5.92
N TYR A 125 22.57 -1.62 6.68
CA TYR A 125 22.53 -1.58 8.15
C TYR A 125 23.27 -0.35 8.71
N GLY A 126 22.71 0.26 9.74
CA GLY A 126 23.44 1.16 10.63
C GLY A 126 24.39 0.38 11.54
N PHE A 127 25.53 0.98 11.89
CA PHE A 127 26.38 0.46 12.95
C PHE A 127 25.72 0.73 14.30
N GLY A 128 25.57 -0.32 15.11
CA GLY A 128 24.89 -0.26 16.41
C GLY A 128 25.82 -0.31 17.61
N GLY A 129 27.13 -0.11 17.44
CA GLY A 129 28.12 -0.30 18.50
C GLY A 129 28.76 -1.70 18.53
N TRP A 130 29.58 -1.95 19.54
CA TRP A 130 30.32 -3.19 19.74
C TRP A 130 29.75 -3.99 20.91
N ALA A 131 29.37 -5.24 20.70
CA ALA A 131 28.93 -6.15 21.76
C ALA A 131 30.08 -7.00 22.31
N ASP A 132 30.12 -7.21 23.62
CA ASP A 132 30.94 -8.25 24.26
C ASP A 132 30.32 -9.65 24.12
N TYR A 133 30.94 -10.66 24.75
CA TYR A 133 30.43 -12.04 24.76
C TYR A 133 29.04 -12.20 25.43
N TRP A 134 28.67 -11.29 26.32
CA TRP A 134 27.40 -11.30 27.07
C TRP A 134 26.29 -10.50 26.37
N GLY A 135 26.62 -9.76 25.31
CA GLY A 135 25.72 -8.82 24.62
C GLY A 135 25.70 -7.42 25.22
N THR A 136 26.64 -7.09 26.12
CA THR A 136 26.84 -5.72 26.63
C THR A 136 27.33 -4.85 25.49
N LEU A 137 26.64 -3.73 25.23
CA LEU A 137 26.90 -2.85 24.11
C LEU A 137 27.80 -1.67 24.51
N TYR A 138 28.75 -1.32 23.64
CA TYR A 138 29.71 -0.24 23.82
C TYR A 138 29.85 0.60 22.54
N ASP A 139 29.77 1.91 22.67
CA ASP A 139 29.98 2.85 21.56
C ASP A 139 31.47 3.12 21.31
N ASN A 140 31.79 3.68 20.13
CA ASN A 140 33.14 4.16 19.83
C ASN A 140 33.52 5.31 20.80
N GLY A 141 34.44 5.06 21.72
CA GLY A 141 34.84 5.98 22.79
C GLY A 141 34.59 5.48 24.22
N ASP A 142 33.81 4.42 24.40
CA ASP A 142 33.51 3.86 25.73
C ASP A 142 34.72 3.20 26.40
N SER A 143 34.64 3.03 27.73
CA SER A 143 35.71 2.43 28.55
C SER A 143 35.40 0.96 28.89
N PHE A 144 35.95 0.02 28.12
CA PHE A 144 35.86 -1.41 28.43
C PHE A 144 36.90 -1.81 29.50
N SER A 145 36.50 -2.62 30.49
CA SER A 145 37.37 -3.03 31.62
C SER A 145 37.81 -4.49 31.52
N MET A 146 39.12 -4.75 31.58
CA MET A 146 39.66 -6.08 31.34
C MET A 146 39.55 -7.04 32.54
N SER A 147 38.86 -8.14 32.29
CA SER A 147 38.68 -9.32 33.13
C SER A 147 39.99 -10.09 33.41
N GLY A 148 40.96 -10.01 32.49
CA GLY A 148 42.17 -10.84 32.48
C GLY A 148 42.02 -12.16 31.71
N VAL A 149 40.99 -12.29 30.86
CA VAL A 149 40.93 -13.29 29.78
C VAL A 149 40.86 -12.60 28.40
N PRO A 150 41.12 -13.31 27.29
CA PRO A 150 40.97 -12.75 25.94
C PRO A 150 39.52 -12.35 25.63
N GLU A 151 39.33 -11.15 25.08
CA GLU A 151 38.02 -10.57 24.78
C GLU A 151 37.82 -10.38 23.27
N THR A 152 36.56 -10.50 22.81
CA THR A 152 36.18 -10.29 21.40
C THR A 152 34.98 -9.35 21.32
N LEU A 153 35.23 -8.12 20.86
CA LEU A 153 34.19 -7.12 20.62
C LEU A 153 33.62 -7.30 19.20
N THR A 154 32.32 -7.54 19.10
CA THR A 154 31.64 -7.92 17.85
C THR A 154 30.71 -6.81 17.38
N ALA A 155 30.84 -6.37 16.14
CA ALA A 155 30.02 -5.29 15.58
C ALA A 155 28.54 -5.68 15.55
N VAL A 156 27.70 -4.81 16.12
CA VAL A 156 26.23 -4.92 16.05
C VAL A 156 25.73 -4.13 14.85
N TRP A 157 24.73 -4.67 14.18
CA TRP A 157 24.18 -4.14 12.94
C TRP A 157 22.67 -3.98 13.06
N VAL A 158 22.19 -2.75 12.95
CA VAL A 158 20.77 -2.39 13.12
C VAL A 158 20.17 -2.12 11.75
N ALA A 159 19.08 -2.79 11.40
CA ALA A 159 18.36 -2.50 10.17
C ALA A 159 17.64 -1.13 10.29
N PRO A 160 17.67 -0.27 9.26
CA PRO A 160 16.92 0.97 9.28
C PRO A 160 15.42 0.67 9.25
N THR A 161 14.67 1.31 10.15
CA THR A 161 13.21 1.22 10.21
C THR A 161 12.58 2.54 9.76
N TYR A 162 11.53 2.42 8.96
CA TYR A 162 10.83 3.55 8.33
C TYR A 162 9.44 3.70 8.92
N SER A 163 9.00 4.94 9.12
CA SER A 163 7.71 5.23 9.74
C SER A 163 6.56 5.09 8.75
N VAL A 164 5.44 4.56 9.25
CA VAL A 164 4.16 4.50 8.54
C VAL A 164 3.16 5.32 9.34
N THR A 165 2.60 6.34 8.71
CA THR A 165 1.57 7.18 9.30
C THR A 165 0.33 7.21 8.41
N TYR A 166 -0.79 7.64 8.99
CA TYR A 166 -2.06 7.82 8.28
C TYR A 166 -2.51 9.28 8.40
N ALA A 167 -3.19 9.82 7.39
CA ALA A 167 -3.72 11.19 7.38
C ALA A 167 -5.17 11.25 6.91
N LEU A 168 -6.01 12.04 7.59
CA LEU A 168 -7.47 12.02 7.41
C LEU A 168 -7.99 12.59 6.09
N GLY A 169 -7.16 13.21 5.24
CA GLY A 169 -7.60 13.75 3.94
C GLY A 169 -8.69 14.84 4.03
N GLY A 170 -8.77 15.55 5.16
CA GLY A 170 -9.83 16.52 5.48
C GLY A 170 -11.02 15.93 6.27
N GLY A 171 -11.06 14.60 6.47
CA GLY A 171 -12.01 13.94 7.36
C GLY A 171 -11.70 14.13 8.85
N SER A 172 -12.44 13.40 9.67
CA SER A 172 -12.42 13.43 11.13
C SER A 172 -12.34 12.02 11.73
N GLY A 173 -12.12 11.90 13.04
CA GLY A 173 -12.09 10.64 13.77
C GLY A 173 -10.70 10.26 14.30
N THR A 174 -10.52 8.98 14.59
CA THR A 174 -9.28 8.41 15.16
C THR A 174 -8.49 7.72 14.06
N LEU A 175 -7.24 8.16 13.85
CA LEU A 175 -6.34 7.55 12.86
C LEU A 175 -5.88 6.15 13.28
N PRO A 176 -5.74 5.20 12.33
CA PRO A 176 -5.04 3.94 12.56
C PRO A 176 -3.57 4.17 12.92
N THR A 177 -2.96 3.20 13.61
CA THR A 177 -1.53 3.19 13.94
C THR A 177 -0.84 1.97 13.34
N GLN A 178 0.42 2.14 12.94
CA GLN A 178 1.29 1.09 12.44
C GLN A 178 2.68 1.30 13.05
N SER A 179 3.34 0.24 13.47
CA SER A 179 4.73 0.30 13.93
C SER A 179 5.67 0.49 12.74
N ALA A 180 6.79 1.19 12.96
CA ALA A 180 7.85 1.32 11.95
C ALA A 180 8.37 -0.06 11.51
N LEU A 181 8.76 -0.17 10.24
CA LEU A 181 9.13 -1.43 9.58
C LEU A 181 10.51 -1.34 8.95
N GLU A 182 11.26 -2.43 8.98
CA GLU A 182 12.50 -2.58 8.20
C GLU A 182 12.20 -2.54 6.69
N SER A 183 13.15 -2.09 5.87
CA SER A 183 12.98 -2.01 4.41
C SER A 183 12.54 -3.34 3.79
N GLY A 184 11.50 -3.32 2.95
CA GLY A 184 10.88 -4.51 2.39
C GLY A 184 9.93 -5.26 3.34
N GLY A 185 9.77 -4.80 4.59
CA GLY A 185 8.73 -5.27 5.51
C GLY A 185 7.32 -4.89 5.03
N SER A 186 6.33 -5.71 5.37
CA SER A 186 4.96 -5.58 4.85
C SER A 186 3.90 -5.60 5.95
N PHE A 187 2.82 -4.83 5.79
CA PHE A 187 1.67 -4.81 6.68
C PHE A 187 0.34 -4.82 5.91
N GLN A 188 -0.77 -5.03 6.62
CA GLN A 188 -2.12 -4.94 6.04
C GLN A 188 -2.67 -3.53 6.26
N VAL A 189 -3.05 -2.86 5.17
CA VAL A 189 -3.58 -1.50 5.20
C VAL A 189 -4.88 -1.45 6.01
N ALA A 190 -5.00 -0.46 6.88
CA ALA A 190 -6.14 -0.34 7.78
C ALA A 190 -7.46 -0.09 7.04
N SER A 191 -8.57 -0.57 7.59
CA SER A 191 -9.90 -0.18 7.12
C SER A 191 -10.25 1.26 7.55
N ASN A 192 -11.40 1.76 7.10
CA ASN A 192 -11.98 3.03 7.52
C ASN A 192 -12.59 3.02 8.95
N ALA A 193 -12.27 2.01 9.76
CA ALA A 193 -12.80 1.90 11.12
C ALA A 193 -12.31 3.05 12.01
N GLY A 194 -13.25 3.88 12.47
CA GLY A 194 -12.97 5.00 13.37
C GLY A 194 -12.74 6.36 12.68
N ILE A 195 -12.79 6.43 11.34
CA ILE A 195 -12.71 7.68 10.57
C ILE A 195 -14.02 7.97 9.84
N SER A 196 -14.34 9.26 9.65
CA SER A 196 -15.56 9.70 8.96
C SER A 196 -15.41 11.11 8.38
N PHE A 197 -16.16 11.43 7.34
CA PHE A 197 -16.24 12.76 6.73
C PHE A 197 -17.71 13.03 6.42
N GLU A 198 -18.29 14.07 7.02
CA GLU A 198 -19.70 14.42 6.82
C GLU A 198 -19.99 14.79 5.36
N GLY A 199 -21.07 14.22 4.79
CA GLY A 199 -21.39 14.38 3.37
C GLY A 199 -20.41 13.67 2.41
N ARG A 200 -19.58 12.74 2.88
CA ARG A 200 -18.62 11.98 2.08
C ARG A 200 -18.54 10.50 2.45
N THR A 201 -18.01 9.69 1.52
CA THR A 201 -17.72 8.27 1.71
C THR A 201 -16.23 8.02 1.53
N PHE A 202 -15.65 7.21 2.41
CA PHE A 202 -14.26 6.78 2.29
C PHE A 202 -14.11 5.84 1.09
N LEU A 203 -13.17 6.13 0.21
CA LEU A 203 -12.82 5.26 -0.92
C LEU A 203 -11.69 4.31 -0.54
N ARG A 204 -10.53 4.87 -0.20
CA ARG A 204 -9.24 4.17 -0.11
C ARG A 204 -8.20 5.07 0.56
N TRP A 205 -7.06 4.49 0.90
CA TRP A 205 -5.83 5.22 1.23
C TRP A 205 -4.98 5.43 -0.01
N SER A 206 -4.07 6.40 0.04
CA SER A 206 -3.17 6.80 -1.05
C SER A 206 -1.82 7.22 -0.46
N ASP A 207 -0.71 6.71 -1.00
CA ASP A 207 0.64 7.19 -0.64
C ASP A 207 1.13 8.33 -1.56
N GLY A 208 0.28 8.77 -2.49
CA GLY A 208 0.59 9.77 -3.51
C GLY A 208 1.11 9.19 -4.83
N SER A 209 1.42 7.88 -4.88
CA SER A 209 1.83 7.16 -6.10
C SER A 209 0.83 6.06 -6.46
N GLU A 210 0.41 5.27 -5.47
CA GLU A 210 -0.56 4.18 -5.58
C GLU A 210 -1.63 4.28 -4.48
N THR A 211 -2.68 3.45 -4.58
CA THR A 211 -3.87 3.54 -3.72
C THR A 211 -4.36 2.18 -3.26
N TYR A 212 -4.79 2.10 -1.99
CA TYR A 212 -4.97 0.85 -1.24
C TYR A 212 -6.27 0.85 -0.44
N VAL A 213 -7.06 -0.22 -0.52
CA VAL A 213 -8.24 -0.44 0.34
C VAL A 213 -7.87 -1.16 1.64
N GLY A 214 -8.79 -1.16 2.60
CA GLY A 214 -8.57 -1.84 3.88
C GLY A 214 -8.45 -3.36 3.70
N GLY A 215 -7.31 -3.93 4.08
CA GLY A 215 -6.96 -5.33 3.84
C GLY A 215 -6.00 -5.57 2.66
N ASP A 216 -5.58 -4.53 1.93
CA ASP A 216 -4.48 -4.65 0.97
C ASP A 216 -3.13 -4.81 1.68
N THR A 217 -2.16 -5.43 1.01
CA THR A 217 -0.80 -5.59 1.53
C THR A 217 0.12 -4.47 1.03
N TYR A 218 0.56 -3.60 1.94
CA TYR A 218 1.58 -2.59 1.64
C TYR A 218 2.98 -3.14 1.96
N VAL A 219 3.99 -2.76 1.17
CA VAL A 219 5.40 -3.12 1.36
C VAL A 219 6.22 -1.84 1.46
N ILE A 220 6.97 -1.66 2.55
CA ILE A 220 7.70 -0.42 2.80
C ILE A 220 9.00 -0.34 1.98
N GLY A 221 9.30 0.85 1.46
CA GLY A 221 10.49 1.13 0.66
C GLY A 221 11.73 1.43 1.51
N THR A 222 12.40 2.53 1.18
CA THR A 222 13.61 3.04 1.86
C THR A 222 13.39 4.41 2.51
N ASP A 223 12.14 4.80 2.67
CA ASP A 223 11.69 6.15 2.99
C ASP A 223 10.38 6.07 3.80
N ASP A 224 10.11 7.09 4.62
CA ASP A 224 8.91 7.20 5.46
C ASP A 224 7.65 7.50 4.63
N VAL A 225 6.50 6.93 5.02
CA VAL A 225 5.24 7.03 4.26
C VAL A 225 4.07 7.59 5.08
N THR A 226 3.21 8.38 4.40
CA THR A 226 1.92 8.87 4.94
C THR A 226 0.78 8.42 4.04
N LEU A 227 -0.01 7.44 4.51
CA LEU A 227 -1.22 6.98 3.83
C LEU A 227 -2.37 7.97 4.06
N THR A 228 -2.75 8.72 3.04
CA THR A 228 -3.81 9.74 3.11
C THR A 228 -5.15 9.18 2.64
N ALA A 229 -6.24 9.44 3.37
CA ALA A 229 -7.59 9.00 3.03
C ALA A 229 -8.16 9.79 1.84
N GLU A 230 -8.67 9.10 0.83
CA GLU A 230 -9.42 9.67 -0.29
C GLU A 230 -10.94 9.50 -0.07
N TRP A 231 -11.71 10.52 -0.42
CA TRP A 231 -13.14 10.64 -0.09
C TRP A 231 -14.00 11.12 -1.27
N SER A 232 -14.95 10.29 -1.71
CA SER A 232 -16.02 10.71 -2.64
C SER A 232 -17.08 11.56 -1.92
N VAL A 233 -17.86 12.33 -2.67
CA VAL A 233 -19.01 13.09 -2.12
C VAL A 233 -20.23 12.18 -2.06
N ASN A 234 -20.95 12.18 -0.94
CA ASN A 234 -22.23 11.48 -0.84
C ASN A 234 -23.27 12.27 -1.64
N GLN A 235 -23.65 11.74 -2.80
CA GLN A 235 -24.73 12.30 -3.60
C GLN A 235 -26.10 11.89 -3.06
N ALA A 236 -27.12 12.65 -3.44
CA ALA A 236 -28.48 12.12 -3.48
C ALA A 236 -28.56 11.05 -4.58
N PRO A 237 -29.34 9.96 -4.39
CA PRO A 237 -29.49 8.92 -5.41
C PRO A 237 -30.05 9.49 -6.71
N VAL A 238 -29.58 8.99 -7.84
CA VAL A 238 -30.06 9.36 -9.18
C VAL A 238 -31.46 8.78 -9.36
N PRO A 239 -32.51 9.61 -9.60
CA PRO A 239 -33.87 9.10 -9.70
C PRO A 239 -34.02 8.12 -10.87
N GLU A 240 -34.56 6.92 -10.62
CA GLU A 240 -34.71 5.85 -11.63
C GLU A 240 -35.49 6.33 -12.88
N ASN A 241 -36.41 7.29 -12.72
CA ASN A 241 -37.19 7.87 -13.80
C ASN A 241 -36.38 8.75 -14.78
N VAL A 242 -35.13 9.12 -14.46
CA VAL A 242 -34.23 9.83 -15.40
C VAL A 242 -33.27 8.89 -16.14
N LEU A 243 -33.13 7.63 -15.71
CA LEU A 243 -32.19 6.66 -16.28
C LEU A 243 -32.77 5.93 -17.52
N PRO A 244 -31.96 5.65 -18.57
CA PRO A 244 -32.40 4.86 -19.72
C PRO A 244 -33.01 3.51 -19.33
N PRO A 245 -33.98 2.96 -20.09
CA PRO A 245 -34.64 1.70 -19.76
C PRO A 245 -33.65 0.55 -19.55
N GLY A 246 -33.60 0.01 -18.33
CA GLY A 246 -32.69 -1.08 -17.96
C GLY A 246 -31.28 -0.65 -17.55
N ALA A 247 -30.99 0.66 -17.46
CA ALA A 247 -29.81 1.20 -16.80
C ALA A 247 -30.09 1.46 -15.31
N SER A 248 -29.02 1.45 -14.50
CA SER A 248 -29.01 1.68 -13.06
C SER A 248 -27.93 2.70 -12.67
N GLU A 249 -27.85 3.08 -11.38
CA GLU A 249 -26.71 3.89 -10.90
C GLU A 249 -25.35 3.23 -11.16
N ALA A 250 -25.28 1.89 -11.18
CA ALA A 250 -24.05 1.15 -11.45
C ALA A 250 -23.62 1.18 -12.93
N ASP A 251 -24.48 1.70 -13.82
CA ASP A 251 -24.19 1.93 -15.24
C ASP A 251 -23.60 3.32 -15.51
N LEU A 252 -23.44 4.14 -14.46
CA LEU A 252 -22.88 5.50 -14.49
C LEU A 252 -21.39 5.52 -14.08
N GLY A 253 -20.65 6.48 -14.61
CA GLY A 253 -19.28 6.77 -14.17
C GLY A 253 -19.22 7.95 -13.19
N GLU A 254 -18.03 8.19 -12.65
CA GLU A 254 -17.77 9.26 -11.68
C GLU A 254 -18.31 10.63 -12.16
N PRO A 255 -19.16 11.30 -11.35
CA PRO A 255 -19.83 12.53 -11.74
C PRO A 255 -18.97 13.76 -11.53
N THR A 256 -19.15 14.76 -12.39
CA THR A 256 -18.65 16.11 -12.11
C THR A 256 -19.73 16.91 -11.39
N ASN A 257 -19.47 17.26 -10.12
CA ASN A 257 -20.39 17.98 -9.24
C ASN A 257 -20.04 19.48 -9.18
N ILE A 258 -21.05 20.34 -9.31
CA ILE A 258 -20.92 21.81 -9.34
C ILE A 258 -21.98 22.43 -8.43
N THR A 259 -21.57 23.17 -7.39
CA THR A 259 -22.47 23.95 -6.53
C THR A 259 -22.62 25.38 -7.05
N LEU A 260 -23.85 25.84 -7.30
CA LEU A 260 -24.13 27.15 -7.89
C LEU A 260 -23.91 28.32 -6.91
N GLY A 261 -22.91 29.15 -7.18
CA GLY A 261 -22.50 30.28 -6.34
C GLY A 261 -22.88 31.66 -6.88
N GLY A 262 -24.14 32.07 -6.72
CA GLY A 262 -24.59 33.49 -6.75
C GLY A 262 -24.61 34.24 -8.09
N SER A 263 -23.61 34.10 -8.96
CA SER A 263 -23.52 34.76 -10.27
C SER A 263 -23.16 33.76 -11.36
N PHE A 264 -23.70 33.95 -12.55
CA PHE A 264 -23.97 32.87 -13.49
C PHE A 264 -23.21 33.04 -14.82
N ASP A 265 -22.46 32.00 -15.19
CA ASP A 265 -22.14 31.51 -16.56
C ASP A 265 -21.02 30.45 -16.41
N MET A 266 -21.30 29.18 -16.73
CA MET A 266 -20.43 28.07 -16.28
C MET A 266 -20.12 27.04 -17.38
N THR A 267 -18.88 27.06 -17.85
CA THR A 267 -18.36 26.05 -18.77
C THR A 267 -17.84 24.83 -17.99
N LEU A 268 -18.75 23.90 -17.68
CA LEU A 268 -18.35 22.53 -17.33
C LEU A 268 -17.51 21.94 -18.48
N THR A 269 -16.50 21.14 -18.14
CA THR A 269 -15.69 20.36 -19.09
C THR A 269 -15.57 18.96 -18.52
N LEU A 270 -16.39 18.04 -19.03
CA LEU A 270 -16.23 16.61 -18.76
C LEU A 270 -14.88 16.11 -19.32
N GLY A 271 -14.34 15.07 -18.69
CA GLY A 271 -12.94 14.67 -18.85
C GLY A 271 -12.72 13.21 -19.22
N SER A 272 -13.53 12.64 -20.13
CA SER A 272 -13.31 11.28 -20.65
C SER A 272 -13.67 11.14 -22.12
N ASN A 273 -12.96 10.25 -22.82
CA ASN A 273 -13.21 9.83 -24.22
C ASN A 273 -13.37 10.96 -25.26
N GLY A 274 -12.79 12.14 -25.01
CA GLY A 274 -12.89 13.29 -25.90
C GLY A 274 -14.25 14.02 -25.88
N THR A 275 -15.12 13.70 -24.92
CA THR A 275 -16.36 14.44 -24.64
C THR A 275 -16.11 15.53 -23.62
N SER A 276 -16.51 16.77 -23.93
CA SER A 276 -16.81 17.81 -22.93
C SER A 276 -18.27 18.26 -23.06
N ALA A 277 -18.82 18.86 -22.01
CA ALA A 277 -20.17 19.42 -22.05
C ALA A 277 -20.31 20.61 -21.11
N SER A 278 -20.69 21.78 -21.63
CA SER A 278 -20.93 23.00 -20.86
C SER A 278 -22.43 23.19 -20.58
N ILE A 279 -22.77 23.81 -19.43
CA ILE A 279 -24.16 24.03 -19.01
C ILE A 279 -24.32 25.48 -18.54
N LEU A 280 -24.96 26.29 -19.38
CA LEU A 280 -25.39 27.64 -19.07
C LEU A 280 -26.63 27.58 -18.19
N VAL A 281 -26.53 28.07 -16.95
CA VAL A 281 -27.66 28.18 -16.01
C VAL A 281 -28.03 29.66 -15.88
N PRO A 282 -29.16 30.13 -16.43
CA PRO A 282 -29.53 31.55 -16.35
C PRO A 282 -29.70 32.05 -14.91
N ALA A 283 -29.51 33.36 -14.72
CA ALA A 283 -29.67 33.97 -13.40
C ALA A 283 -31.09 33.80 -12.86
N GLY A 284 -31.21 33.12 -11.71
CA GLY A 284 -32.51 32.78 -11.10
C GLY A 284 -33.20 31.55 -11.70
N ALA A 285 -32.58 30.80 -12.62
CA ALA A 285 -33.11 29.54 -13.10
C ALA A 285 -33.16 28.46 -12.01
N LEU A 286 -32.14 28.41 -11.15
CA LEU A 286 -32.05 27.47 -10.01
C LEU A 286 -31.66 28.22 -8.72
N PRO A 287 -32.06 27.72 -7.52
CA PRO A 287 -31.67 28.31 -6.24
C PRO A 287 -30.15 28.36 -6.03
N SER A 288 -29.66 29.39 -5.32
CA SER A 288 -28.24 29.44 -4.91
C SER A 288 -27.92 28.28 -3.97
N GLY A 289 -26.74 27.67 -4.13
CA GLY A 289 -26.33 26.47 -3.40
C GLY A 289 -26.85 25.16 -3.98
N THR A 290 -27.70 25.18 -5.01
CA THR A 290 -28.06 23.97 -5.76
C THR A 290 -26.81 23.30 -6.30
N THR A 291 -26.65 22.00 -6.08
CA THR A 291 -25.57 21.20 -6.64
C THR A 291 -26.08 20.44 -7.84
N LEU A 292 -25.49 20.71 -9.01
CA LEU A 292 -25.74 20.05 -10.27
C LEU A 292 -24.65 18.99 -10.50
N SER A 293 -25.07 17.78 -10.85
CA SER A 293 -24.21 16.60 -11.01
C SER A 293 -24.35 16.07 -12.43
N VAL A 294 -23.23 15.88 -13.13
CA VAL A 294 -23.22 15.33 -14.49
C VAL A 294 -22.44 14.03 -14.55
N PHE A 295 -23.13 12.94 -14.89
CA PHE A 295 -22.60 11.59 -14.95
C PHE A 295 -22.40 11.16 -16.41
N PRO A 296 -21.25 10.59 -16.81
CA PRO A 296 -21.14 9.86 -18.07
C PRO A 296 -21.86 8.50 -17.93
N VAL A 297 -22.69 8.13 -18.91
CA VAL A 297 -23.26 6.77 -18.95
C VAL A 297 -22.25 5.82 -19.58
N LEU A 298 -21.85 4.78 -18.85
CA LEU A 298 -20.85 3.80 -19.28
C LEU A 298 -21.49 2.62 -20.03
N SER A 299 -22.73 2.29 -19.68
CA SER A 299 -23.46 1.14 -20.23
C SER A 299 -24.10 1.45 -21.59
N THR A 300 -23.28 1.38 -22.64
CA THR A 300 -23.69 1.66 -24.02
C THR A 300 -24.82 0.74 -24.52
N GLY A 301 -24.98 -0.45 -23.92
CA GLY A 301 -26.03 -1.41 -24.28
C GLY A 301 -27.44 -0.94 -23.92
N ALA A 302 -27.66 -0.47 -22.69
CA ALA A 302 -28.96 0.05 -22.26
C ALA A 302 -29.33 1.34 -23.02
N VAL A 303 -28.33 2.21 -23.27
CA VAL A 303 -28.53 3.43 -24.07
C VAL A 303 -28.89 3.09 -25.53
N ALA A 304 -28.20 2.13 -26.16
CA ALA A 304 -28.51 1.69 -27.52
C ALA A 304 -29.92 1.08 -27.63
N ALA A 305 -30.35 0.32 -26.63
CA ALA A 305 -31.71 -0.24 -26.56
C ALA A 305 -32.82 0.81 -26.34
N SER A 306 -32.47 2.03 -25.93
CA SER A 306 -33.41 3.14 -25.75
C SER A 306 -33.63 4.02 -26.98
N LEU A 307 -32.80 3.86 -28.02
CA LEU A 307 -32.80 4.70 -29.22
C LEU A 307 -33.75 4.17 -30.32
N PRO A 308 -34.18 5.01 -31.28
CA PRO A 308 -34.95 4.56 -32.43
C PRO A 308 -34.19 3.54 -33.29
N ASP A 309 -34.93 2.62 -33.92
CA ASP A 309 -34.36 1.55 -34.75
C ASP A 309 -33.35 2.07 -35.79
N GLY A 310 -32.17 1.43 -35.82
CA GLY A 310 -31.11 1.71 -36.79
C GLY A 310 -30.21 2.91 -36.47
N GLN A 311 -30.44 3.63 -35.36
CA GLN A 311 -29.52 4.69 -34.91
C GLN A 311 -28.28 4.12 -34.18
N THR A 312 -27.16 4.86 -34.20
CA THR A 312 -25.94 4.48 -33.47
C THR A 312 -25.58 5.48 -32.39
N PHE A 313 -25.35 4.97 -31.18
CA PHE A 313 -24.93 5.74 -30.01
C PHE A 313 -23.61 6.51 -30.21
N VAL A 314 -23.56 7.78 -29.79
CA VAL A 314 -22.36 8.63 -29.81
C VAL A 314 -21.91 9.00 -28.39
N VAL A 315 -22.80 9.54 -27.56
CA VAL A 315 -22.51 9.96 -26.18
C VAL A 315 -23.81 10.08 -25.36
N SER A 316 -23.80 9.72 -24.07
CA SER A 316 -24.93 9.92 -23.16
C SER A 316 -24.47 10.38 -21.79
N LEU A 317 -25.21 11.32 -21.22
CA LEU A 317 -24.92 12.04 -19.99
C LEU A 317 -26.21 12.15 -19.16
N VAL A 318 -26.16 11.77 -17.88
CA VAL A 318 -27.23 12.05 -16.93
C VAL A 318 -26.95 13.39 -16.27
N VAL A 319 -27.95 14.26 -16.16
CA VAL A 319 -27.84 15.56 -15.48
C VAL A 319 -28.89 15.61 -14.38
N THR A 320 -28.45 15.58 -13.13
CA THR A 320 -29.31 15.77 -11.95
C THR A 320 -28.96 17.05 -11.21
N TRP A 321 -29.89 17.58 -10.41
CA TRP A 321 -29.57 18.66 -9.48
C TRP A 321 -30.43 18.59 -8.21
N ALA A 322 -29.84 18.98 -7.09
CA ALA A 322 -30.51 19.06 -5.79
C ALA A 322 -30.19 20.40 -5.10
N ALA A 323 -31.21 21.03 -4.53
CA ALA A 323 -31.07 22.19 -3.66
C ALA A 323 -30.44 21.80 -2.31
N PRO A 324 -29.94 22.76 -1.50
CA PRO A 324 -29.30 22.47 -0.21
C PRO A 324 -30.17 21.73 0.83
N ASP A 325 -31.48 21.67 0.63
CA ASP A 325 -32.45 20.94 1.47
C ASP A 325 -32.77 19.53 0.93
N GLY A 326 -32.13 19.11 -0.16
CA GLY A 326 -32.37 17.84 -0.83
C GLY A 326 -33.57 17.83 -1.79
N SER A 327 -34.26 18.95 -1.99
CA SER A 327 -35.33 19.05 -2.99
C SER A 327 -34.78 19.15 -4.42
N VAL A 328 -35.56 18.70 -5.41
CA VAL A 328 -35.27 18.92 -6.84
C VAL A 328 -36.10 20.13 -7.31
N PRO A 329 -35.52 21.33 -7.41
CA PRO A 329 -36.23 22.52 -7.87
C PRO A 329 -36.48 22.48 -9.38
N VAL A 330 -37.71 22.78 -9.80
CA VAL A 330 -38.06 23.03 -11.21
C VAL A 330 -37.34 24.30 -11.69
N ALA A 331 -36.77 24.27 -12.89
CA ALA A 331 -36.02 25.40 -13.42
C ALA A 331 -36.94 26.60 -13.75
N GLY A 332 -36.65 27.76 -13.17
CA GLY A 332 -37.42 29.00 -13.38
C GLY A 332 -37.19 29.65 -14.76
N GLN A 333 -36.16 29.21 -15.49
CA GLN A 333 -35.82 29.52 -16.88
C GLN A 333 -35.07 28.30 -17.47
N PRO A 334 -35.17 28.01 -18.78
CA PRO A 334 -34.47 26.88 -19.37
C PRO A 334 -32.94 27.07 -19.33
N LEU A 335 -32.24 26.01 -18.94
CA LEU A 335 -30.78 25.87 -19.02
C LEU A 335 -30.39 25.57 -20.48
N THR A 336 -29.15 25.90 -20.87
CA THR A 336 -28.61 25.57 -22.20
C THR A 336 -27.39 24.67 -22.06
N MET A 337 -27.43 23.47 -22.64
CA MET A 337 -26.29 22.55 -22.68
C MET A 337 -25.63 22.58 -24.06
N THR A 338 -24.30 22.53 -24.10
CA THR A 338 -23.54 22.29 -25.34
C THR A 338 -22.58 21.13 -25.11
N ILE A 339 -22.85 20.00 -25.77
CA ILE A 339 -21.97 18.82 -25.78
C ILE A 339 -20.99 18.97 -26.94
N SER A 340 -19.70 18.72 -26.69
CA SER A 340 -18.64 18.73 -27.69
C SER A 340 -17.91 17.38 -27.68
N ASN A 341 -17.88 16.69 -28.82
CA ASN A 341 -17.16 15.43 -29.03
C ASN A 341 -16.87 15.28 -30.54
N ALA A 342 -15.62 14.99 -30.91
CA ALA A 342 -15.20 14.88 -32.32
C ALA A 342 -15.96 13.81 -33.14
N ALA A 343 -16.55 12.81 -32.48
CA ALA A 343 -17.42 11.83 -33.10
C ALA A 343 -18.74 12.43 -33.61
N ILE A 344 -19.25 13.52 -33.01
CA ILE A 344 -20.50 14.17 -33.41
C ILE A 344 -20.39 14.69 -34.85
N LYS A 345 -21.36 14.39 -35.70
CA LYS A 345 -21.46 14.80 -37.11
C LYS A 345 -22.67 15.71 -37.32
N ALA A 346 -22.61 16.61 -38.31
CA ALA A 346 -23.79 17.34 -38.74
C ALA A 346 -24.88 16.36 -39.21
N GLY A 347 -26.06 16.42 -38.56
CA GLY A 347 -27.15 15.46 -38.72
C GLY A 347 -27.40 14.56 -37.50
N ASP A 348 -26.45 14.44 -36.57
CA ASP A 348 -26.66 13.69 -35.32
C ASP A 348 -27.80 14.29 -34.48
N GLN A 349 -28.57 13.45 -33.80
CA GLN A 349 -29.74 13.84 -33.02
C GLN A 349 -29.45 13.74 -31.52
N VAL A 350 -29.92 14.73 -30.74
CA VAL A 350 -29.93 14.64 -29.27
C VAL A 350 -31.35 14.40 -28.76
N PHE A 351 -31.48 13.38 -27.93
CA PHE A 351 -32.71 12.98 -27.26
C PHE A 351 -32.62 13.24 -25.76
N GLN A 352 -33.71 13.74 -25.18
CA GLN A 352 -33.99 13.69 -23.75
C GLN A 352 -34.71 12.37 -23.47
N TYR A 353 -34.27 11.63 -22.46
CA TYR A 353 -35.08 10.59 -21.82
C TYR A 353 -35.53 11.06 -20.44
N LEU A 354 -36.84 10.95 -20.18
CA LEU A 354 -37.45 11.27 -18.89
C LEU A 354 -38.78 10.53 -18.74
N ASN A 355 -39.03 9.94 -17.57
CA ASN A 355 -40.31 9.31 -17.20
C ASN A 355 -40.80 8.22 -18.19
N GLY A 356 -39.88 7.47 -18.80
CA GLY A 356 -40.21 6.44 -19.79
C GLY A 356 -40.41 6.96 -21.22
N VAL A 357 -40.22 8.27 -21.47
CA VAL A 357 -40.43 8.92 -22.77
C VAL A 357 -39.10 9.38 -23.36
N LEU A 358 -38.83 9.00 -24.61
CA LEU A 358 -37.75 9.55 -25.42
C LEU A 358 -38.28 10.71 -26.27
N LYS A 359 -37.62 11.87 -26.21
CA LYS A 359 -38.04 13.13 -26.85
C LYS A 359 -36.86 13.73 -27.62
N LEU A 360 -37.02 13.96 -28.92
CA LEU A 360 -36.01 14.64 -29.74
C LEU A 360 -35.91 16.12 -29.30
N MET A 361 -34.71 16.54 -28.90
CA MET A 361 -34.43 17.91 -28.42
C MET A 361 -33.73 18.78 -29.46
N GLY A 362 -33.02 18.18 -30.42
CA GLY A 362 -32.31 18.91 -31.46
C GLY A 362 -31.50 18.02 -32.40
N THR A 363 -30.90 18.66 -33.40
CA THR A 363 -30.02 18.03 -34.39
C THR A 363 -28.76 18.88 -34.56
N ALA A 364 -27.59 18.25 -34.63
CA ALA A 364 -26.31 18.91 -34.84
C ALA A 364 -26.30 19.58 -36.22
N THR A 365 -26.13 20.91 -36.24
CA THR A 365 -26.01 21.71 -37.47
C THR A 365 -24.57 21.79 -37.98
N GLN A 366 -23.60 21.35 -37.18
CA GLN A 366 -22.17 21.36 -37.47
C GLN A 366 -21.48 20.16 -36.81
N ASP A 367 -20.33 19.77 -37.36
CA ASP A 367 -19.50 18.71 -36.79
C ASP A 367 -18.93 19.08 -35.41
N GLY A 368 -18.78 18.07 -34.56
CA GLY A 368 -18.07 18.16 -33.28
C GLY A 368 -18.88 18.70 -32.10
N THR A 369 -20.05 19.32 -32.31
CA THR A 369 -20.83 19.96 -31.23
C THR A 369 -22.34 19.88 -31.44
N ILE A 370 -23.11 19.77 -30.35
CA ILE A 370 -24.56 19.94 -30.37
C ILE A 370 -25.04 20.75 -29.15
N THR A 371 -25.93 21.72 -29.39
CA THR A 371 -26.46 22.65 -28.37
C THR A 371 -27.98 22.55 -28.30
N PHE A 372 -28.53 22.52 -27.08
CA PHE A 372 -29.97 22.38 -26.82
C PHE A 372 -30.34 22.99 -25.46
N THR A 373 -31.64 23.21 -25.23
CA THR A 373 -32.19 23.81 -24.01
C THR A 373 -33.10 22.87 -23.25
N PHE A 374 -33.11 22.94 -21.91
CA PHE A 374 -33.86 22.04 -21.04
C PHE A 374 -34.25 22.69 -19.71
N ASP A 375 -35.33 22.21 -19.12
CA ASP A 375 -36.01 22.77 -17.93
C ASP A 375 -36.42 21.71 -16.89
N GLU A 376 -36.31 20.43 -17.25
CA GLU A 376 -36.59 19.23 -16.44
C GLU A 376 -35.32 18.36 -16.35
N ASP A 377 -35.17 17.57 -15.28
CA ASP A 377 -33.98 16.76 -14.92
C ASP A 377 -33.91 15.41 -15.67
N PRO A 378 -32.95 15.17 -16.58
CA PRO A 378 -33.03 14.00 -17.47
C PRO A 378 -31.70 13.26 -17.76
N THR A 379 -31.80 12.21 -18.56
CA THR A 379 -30.66 11.75 -19.38
C THR A 379 -30.71 12.40 -20.77
N PHE A 380 -29.57 12.85 -21.27
CA PHE A 380 -29.38 13.27 -22.66
C PHE A 380 -28.54 12.25 -23.42
N THR A 381 -29.01 11.82 -24.58
CA THR A 381 -28.30 10.86 -25.46
C THR A 381 -28.18 11.44 -26.87
N VAL A 382 -26.96 11.50 -27.39
CA VAL A 382 -26.66 11.85 -28.79
C VAL A 382 -26.46 10.58 -29.60
N ALA A 383 -27.10 10.50 -30.76
CA ALA A 383 -27.06 9.36 -31.67
C ALA A 383 -27.09 9.80 -33.14
N THR A 384 -26.40 9.04 -33.99
CA THR A 384 -26.44 9.23 -35.44
C THR A 384 -27.69 8.57 -36.03
N PRO A 385 -28.47 9.28 -36.88
CA PRO A 385 -29.64 8.71 -37.54
C PRO A 385 -29.35 7.44 -38.35
N ALA A 386 -30.37 6.59 -38.49
CA ALA A 386 -30.32 5.45 -39.40
C ALA A 386 -30.03 5.92 -40.84
N ALA A 387 -29.14 5.22 -41.52
CA ALA A 387 -28.77 5.54 -42.90
C ALA A 387 -29.99 5.42 -43.83
N THR A 388 -30.45 6.55 -44.36
CA THR A 388 -31.50 6.58 -45.38
C THR A 388 -30.95 6.02 -46.67
N ASN A 389 -31.29 4.76 -46.98
CA ASN A 389 -31.09 4.19 -48.30
C ASN A 389 -31.76 5.11 -49.33
N GLY A 390 -30.96 5.80 -50.14
CA GLY A 390 -31.42 6.81 -51.09
C GLY A 390 -32.27 6.18 -52.20
N GLY A 391 -33.59 6.14 -51.99
CA GLY A 391 -34.54 5.85 -53.05
C GLY A 391 -34.48 6.94 -54.11
N ASP A 392 -33.94 6.61 -55.28
CA ASP A 392 -33.69 7.57 -56.37
C ASP A 392 -35.01 8.16 -56.89
N GLY A 393 -35.31 9.38 -56.45
CA GLY A 393 -36.45 10.18 -56.87
C GLY A 393 -36.21 10.81 -58.25
N GLY A 394 -36.04 9.97 -59.27
CA GLY A 394 -35.60 10.36 -60.60
C GLY A 394 -36.41 11.51 -61.21
N SER A 395 -35.75 12.66 -61.42
CA SER A 395 -36.28 13.77 -62.22
C SER A 395 -35.71 13.70 -63.64
N GLY A 396 -36.54 14.03 -64.64
CA GLY A 396 -36.32 13.58 -66.02
C GLY A 396 -35.30 14.38 -66.84
N GLY A 397 -34.64 13.69 -67.78
CA GLY A 397 -33.90 14.25 -68.92
C GLY A 397 -34.32 13.59 -70.23
N THR A 398 -34.33 14.32 -71.35
CA THR A 398 -34.98 13.91 -72.60
C THR A 398 -34.04 13.80 -73.80
N GLY A 399 -34.10 12.68 -74.53
CA GLY A 399 -33.56 12.52 -75.90
C GLY A 399 -32.05 12.25 -75.98
N GLY A 400 -31.59 11.65 -77.09
CA GLY A 400 -30.17 11.31 -77.30
C GLY A 400 -29.91 9.99 -78.03
N ASP A 401 -30.44 9.86 -79.24
CA ASP A 401 -30.31 8.72 -80.16
C ASP A 401 -28.85 8.27 -80.48
N GLY A 402 -28.64 6.95 -80.60
CA GLY A 402 -27.35 6.35 -80.99
C GLY A 402 -27.40 4.83 -81.25
N SER A 403 -26.88 4.37 -82.39
CA SER A 403 -26.73 2.96 -82.79
C SER A 403 -25.41 2.35 -82.30
N GLY A 404 -25.18 1.02 -82.24
CA GLY A 404 -25.96 -0.17 -82.62
C GLY A 404 -25.03 -1.43 -82.62
N VAL A 405 -25.41 -2.55 -83.28
CA VAL A 405 -24.56 -3.76 -83.56
C VAL A 405 -24.24 -4.62 -82.30
N SER A 406 -24.86 -5.78 -82.00
CA SER A 406 -24.84 -7.14 -82.62
C SER A 406 -23.46 -7.85 -82.64
N ASP A 407 -23.28 -9.15 -82.40
CA ASP A 407 -24.11 -10.26 -81.88
C ASP A 407 -23.20 -11.19 -81.00
N GLY A 408 -23.44 -12.47 -80.65
CA GLY A 408 -24.45 -13.49 -80.97
C GLY A 408 -24.08 -14.87 -80.39
N SER A 409 -25.01 -15.85 -80.38
CA SER A 409 -24.93 -17.18 -79.69
C SER A 409 -24.78 -17.12 -78.15
N GLY A 410 -25.25 -18.07 -77.32
CA GLY A 410 -25.74 -19.45 -77.50
C GLY A 410 -24.89 -20.41 -76.63
N ASP A 411 -25.40 -21.34 -75.83
CA ASP A 411 -26.75 -21.91 -75.63
C ASP A 411 -26.91 -22.44 -74.17
N ALA A 412 -28.05 -23.11 -73.86
CA ALA A 412 -28.45 -23.89 -72.67
C ALA A 412 -27.40 -24.38 -71.63
N SER A 413 -27.68 -24.55 -70.32
CA SER A 413 -28.85 -24.23 -69.45
C SER A 413 -28.38 -24.31 -67.95
N ASP A 414 -29.13 -24.48 -66.83
CA ASP A 414 -30.53 -24.88 -66.51
C ASP A 414 -30.91 -24.55 -65.03
N GLY A 415 -32.14 -24.90 -64.59
CA GLY A 415 -32.54 -25.18 -63.19
C GLY A 415 -32.25 -24.13 -62.09
N VAL A 416 -33.09 -23.13 -61.76
CA VAL A 416 -34.56 -23.07 -61.58
C VAL A 416 -35.03 -24.00 -60.44
N THR A 417 -35.03 -23.62 -59.14
CA THR A 417 -35.86 -22.65 -58.34
C THR A 417 -37.26 -23.16 -57.90
N ASN A 418 -37.90 -22.44 -56.95
CA ASN A 418 -39.29 -22.58 -56.41
C ASN A 418 -39.47 -23.60 -55.26
N VAL A 419 -40.42 -23.48 -54.30
CA VAL A 419 -41.45 -22.48 -53.89
C VAL A 419 -41.78 -22.77 -52.38
N VAL A 420 -41.86 -21.85 -51.41
CA VAL A 420 -42.86 -20.78 -51.07
C VAL A 420 -44.18 -21.26 -50.42
N ASP A 421 -44.41 -20.77 -49.19
CA ASP A 421 -45.67 -20.60 -48.41
C ASP A 421 -46.46 -21.85 -47.89
N GLY A 422 -47.21 -21.66 -46.80
CA GLY A 422 -48.06 -22.66 -46.12
C GLY A 422 -48.43 -22.26 -44.67
N THR A 423 -49.62 -21.66 -44.47
CA THR A 423 -49.99 -20.97 -43.22
C THR A 423 -50.80 -21.78 -42.18
N ALA A 424 -50.82 -21.25 -40.95
CA ALA A 424 -51.99 -21.16 -40.05
C ALA A 424 -52.32 -22.23 -38.95
N THR A 425 -52.39 -21.70 -37.72
CA THR A 425 -53.42 -21.92 -36.67
C THR A 425 -53.40 -23.13 -35.72
N SER A 426 -54.04 -22.91 -34.57
CA SER A 426 -53.95 -23.66 -33.32
C SER A 426 -55.20 -24.49 -33.00
N THR A 427 -55.03 -25.52 -32.16
CA THR A 427 -56.04 -25.90 -31.16
C THR A 427 -55.34 -26.26 -29.84
N GLY A 428 -55.97 -25.95 -28.71
CA GLY A 428 -55.50 -26.31 -27.37
C GLY A 428 -56.46 -27.29 -26.70
N VAL A 429 -55.92 -28.13 -25.81
CA VAL A 429 -56.68 -29.02 -24.91
C VAL A 429 -56.05 -28.92 -23.53
N THR A 430 -56.87 -28.89 -22.47
CA THR A 430 -56.41 -28.52 -21.11
C THR A 430 -56.79 -29.60 -20.09
N LEU A 431 -55.96 -29.72 -19.03
CA LEU A 431 -56.19 -30.49 -17.79
C LEU A 431 -56.03 -32.02 -17.90
N PRO A 432 -55.70 -32.74 -16.78
CA PRO A 432 -55.65 -32.28 -15.39
C PRO A 432 -54.25 -32.16 -14.77
N TYR A 433 -54.17 -31.33 -13.72
CA TYR A 433 -53.05 -31.22 -12.78
C TYR A 433 -53.31 -32.08 -11.54
N THR A 434 -52.39 -33.00 -11.20
CA THR A 434 -52.28 -33.60 -9.86
C THR A 434 -50.84 -34.08 -9.56
N GLY A 435 -50.09 -33.33 -8.74
CA GLY A 435 -49.13 -33.92 -7.79
C GLY A 435 -47.61 -33.90 -8.12
N SER A 436 -46.85 -33.35 -7.16
CA SER A 436 -45.43 -33.61 -6.84
C SER A 436 -44.31 -33.30 -7.86
N ASN A 437 -43.69 -32.13 -7.65
CA ASN A 437 -42.24 -31.83 -7.64
C ASN A 437 -41.33 -32.37 -8.77
N VAL A 438 -40.78 -31.42 -9.52
CA VAL A 438 -39.81 -31.61 -10.63
C VAL A 438 -38.39 -31.31 -10.16
N ASN A 439 -37.37 -32.06 -10.62
CA ASN A 439 -35.98 -31.58 -10.64
C ASN A 439 -35.06 -32.39 -11.57
N THR A 440 -34.79 -31.88 -12.78
CA THR A 440 -33.75 -32.28 -13.78
C THR A 440 -34.01 -31.52 -15.10
N PRO A 441 -33.04 -31.40 -16.05
CA PRO A 441 -31.58 -31.56 -15.98
C PRO A 441 -30.82 -30.36 -16.64
N LEU A 442 -29.54 -30.56 -16.99
CA LEU A 442 -28.66 -29.70 -17.83
C LEU A 442 -28.09 -28.43 -17.15
N GLY A 443 -26.88 -27.94 -17.43
CA GLY A 443 -25.74 -28.55 -18.15
C GLY A 443 -25.27 -27.83 -19.41
N ILE A 444 -24.41 -26.80 -19.26
CA ILE A 444 -23.55 -26.13 -20.28
C ILE A 444 -22.61 -25.19 -19.49
N ALA A 445 -21.30 -25.46 -19.43
CA ALA A 445 -20.22 -25.10 -20.37
C ALA A 445 -19.70 -23.65 -20.22
N LEU A 446 -18.44 -23.52 -19.77
CA LEU A 446 -17.72 -22.26 -19.58
C LEU A 446 -16.83 -21.97 -20.81
N VAL A 447 -17.02 -20.82 -21.45
CA VAL A 447 -16.21 -20.35 -22.57
C VAL A 447 -15.38 -19.15 -22.12
N LEU A 448 -14.07 -19.16 -22.40
CA LEU A 448 -13.18 -18.02 -22.12
C LEU A 448 -13.13 -17.07 -23.32
N PHE A 449 -12.98 -15.78 -23.04
CA PHE A 449 -12.40 -14.80 -23.95
C PHE A 449 -11.08 -14.28 -23.38
N THR A 450 -10.10 -14.01 -24.24
CA THR A 450 -8.78 -13.48 -23.86
C THR A 450 -8.22 -12.55 -24.93
N LEU A 451 -7.93 -11.30 -24.57
CA LEU A 451 -7.09 -10.36 -25.31
C LEU A 451 -6.82 -9.14 -24.38
N GLY A 452 -5.60 -8.85 -23.94
CA GLY A 452 -4.35 -9.61 -24.05
C GLY A 452 -3.25 -9.01 -23.16
N GLY A 453 -2.14 -9.71 -22.98
CA GLY A 453 -1.03 -9.29 -22.10
C GLY A 453 -0.48 -10.47 -21.29
N ALA A 454 0.61 -11.08 -21.76
CA ALA A 454 1.05 -12.38 -21.28
C ALA A 454 1.72 -12.36 -19.90
N MET A 455 1.54 -13.43 -19.12
CA MET A 455 2.52 -13.85 -18.11
C MET A 455 2.68 -15.37 -18.10
N VAL A 456 3.92 -15.84 -17.96
CA VAL A 456 4.27 -17.27 -17.96
C VAL A 456 4.28 -17.80 -16.52
N LEU A 457 3.57 -18.90 -16.25
CA LEU A 457 3.56 -19.53 -14.93
C LEU A 457 4.23 -20.91 -14.93
N GLY A 458 5.15 -21.12 -13.99
CA GLY A 458 6.02 -22.31 -13.91
C GLY A 458 5.31 -23.60 -13.49
N THR A 459 5.79 -24.73 -14.00
CA THR A 459 5.15 -26.05 -13.86
C THR A 459 5.52 -26.78 -12.56
N ARG A 460 4.69 -26.67 -11.51
CA ARG A 460 4.65 -27.66 -10.40
C ARG A 460 3.22 -28.01 -9.97
N ARG A 461 2.63 -29.03 -10.62
CA ARG A 461 1.40 -29.68 -10.14
C ARG A 461 1.73 -30.54 -8.90
N LYS A 462 1.22 -30.18 -7.72
CA LYS A 462 0.88 -31.16 -6.68
C LYS A 462 -0.61 -31.50 -6.82
N LYS A 463 -0.97 -32.78 -6.82
CA LYS A 463 -2.37 -33.18 -6.62
C LYS A 463 -2.70 -33.02 -5.14
N ALA A 464 -3.67 -32.20 -4.82
CA ALA A 464 -4.50 -32.44 -3.63
C ALA A 464 -5.54 -33.51 -3.98
N THR A 465 -5.94 -34.32 -3.02
CA THR A 465 -7.04 -35.27 -3.15
C THR A 465 -7.98 -35.02 -2.00
N LEU A 466 -9.12 -34.41 -2.31
CA LEU A 466 -10.12 -34.00 -1.34
C LEU A 466 -10.80 -35.24 -0.77
N VAL A 467 -10.75 -35.41 0.56
CA VAL A 467 -11.38 -36.51 1.28
C VAL A 467 -12.62 -36.00 2.01
N ARG A 468 -13.68 -36.80 1.96
CA ARG A 468 -14.93 -36.55 2.69
C ARG A 468 -15.18 -37.63 3.73
N ASN A 469 -15.89 -37.29 4.80
CA ASN A 469 -16.38 -38.26 5.78
C ASN A 469 -17.66 -38.96 5.28
N ASP A 470 -18.16 -39.93 6.05
CA ASP A 470 -19.38 -40.68 5.75
C ASP A 470 -20.66 -39.80 5.79
N GLU A 471 -20.56 -38.60 6.38
CA GLU A 471 -21.60 -37.57 6.44
C GLU A 471 -21.51 -36.58 5.26
N ASN A 472 -20.58 -36.81 4.32
CA ASN A 472 -20.32 -36.04 3.09
C ASN A 472 -19.75 -34.63 3.31
N GLU A 473 -19.27 -34.32 4.52
CA GLU A 473 -18.45 -33.13 4.83
C GLU A 473 -17.00 -33.31 4.37
N LEU A 474 -16.29 -32.20 4.18
CA LEU A 474 -15.00 -32.15 3.49
C LEU A 474 -13.88 -31.82 4.49
N ILE A 475 -12.97 -32.78 4.71
CA ILE A 475 -12.11 -32.83 5.90
C ILE A 475 -10.60 -32.75 5.62
N SER A 476 -10.16 -32.82 4.36
CA SER A 476 -8.84 -32.42 3.86
C SER A 476 -8.82 -32.31 2.35
#